data_AF-A0A915M1J0-F1
#
_entry.id   AF-A0A915M1J0-F1
#
_cell.length_a   1.000
_cell.length_b   1.000
_cell.length_c   1.000
_cell.angle_alpha   90.00
_cell.angle_beta   90.00
_cell.angle_gamma   90.00
#
_symmetry.space_group_name_H-M   'P 1'
#
loop_
_entity.id
_entity.type
_entity.pdbx_description
1 polymer ?
#
loop_
_entity_poly.entity_id
_entity_poly.type
_entity_poly.pdbx_seq_one_letter_code
_entity_poly.pdbx_strand_id
1 'polypeptide(L)'
;MNNKNSFNILNKLSTKPIPFAQTNEPNLFQLPVTLNTDKGKVAINAVYQDTHPDGSSHKGQTVIMLHGSPGSHNDFKYIVPLLSPKGVRSIVINWPGMGYSECLF
;
A
#
# COMPACT_ATOMS: atom_id res chain seq x y z
N MET A 1 -1.11 -23.18 22.59
CA MET A 1 -0.39 -23.36 21.31
C MET A 1 0.21 -22.01 20.91
N ASN A 2 1.53 -21.88 21.03
CA ASN A 2 2.24 -20.61 20.86
C ASN A 2 2.31 -20.20 19.38
N ASN A 3 1.78 -19.01 19.09
CA ASN A 3 1.77 -18.38 17.77
C ASN A 3 3.17 -17.88 17.39
N LYS A 4 4.11 -18.81 17.14
CA LYS A 4 5.47 -18.51 16.67
C LYS A 4 5.52 -18.08 15.20
N ASN A 5 4.42 -18.19 14.46
CA ASN A 5 4.35 -17.85 13.03
C ASN A 5 4.06 -16.37 12.76
N SER A 6 3.44 -15.65 13.70
CA SER A 6 3.14 -14.21 13.53
C SER A 6 4.38 -13.32 13.63
N PHE A 7 5.34 -13.66 14.51
CA PHE A 7 6.59 -12.91 14.66
C PHE A 7 7.55 -13.03 13.45
N ASN A 8 7.50 -14.13 12.71
CA ASN A 8 8.35 -14.35 11.53
C ASN A 8 7.90 -13.56 10.28
N ILE A 9 6.64 -13.12 10.23
CA ILE A 9 6.11 -12.30 9.12
C ILE A 9 6.60 -10.85 9.25
N LEU A 10 6.56 -10.31 10.47
CA LEU A 10 6.92 -8.91 10.76
C LEU A 10 8.41 -8.61 10.50
N ASN A 11 9.31 -9.57 10.77
CA ASN A 11 10.76 -9.38 10.57
C ASN A 11 11.19 -9.40 9.09
N LYS A 12 10.36 -9.90 8.16
CA LYS A 12 10.65 -9.89 6.71
C LYS A 12 10.13 -8.64 5.99
N LEU A 13 9.28 -7.84 6.63
CA LEU A 13 8.64 -6.65 6.05
C LEU A 13 9.44 -5.35 6.31
N SER A 14 10.61 -5.44 6.95
CA SER A 14 11.50 -4.31 7.21
C SER A 14 12.26 -3.87 5.95
N THR A 15 11.55 -3.50 4.90
CA THR A 15 12.11 -2.81 3.74
C THR A 15 11.50 -1.42 3.68
N LYS A 16 12.34 -0.38 3.64
CA LYS A 16 11.88 1.00 3.40
C LYS A 16 10.97 1.01 2.16
N PRO A 17 9.88 1.79 2.16
CA PRO A 17 9.03 1.94 0.98
C PRO A 17 9.86 2.31 -0.24
N ILE A 18 9.67 1.58 -1.35
CA ILE A 18 10.41 1.82 -2.60
C ILE A 18 9.62 2.82 -3.43
N PRO A 19 10.13 4.02 -3.75
CA PRO A 19 9.39 4.99 -4.55
C PRO A 19 9.01 4.43 -5.93
N PHE A 20 7.80 4.73 -6.39
CA PHE A 20 7.35 4.37 -7.73
C PHE A 20 7.76 5.47 -8.72
N ALA A 21 8.83 5.24 -9.47
CA ALA A 21 9.49 6.28 -10.28
C ALA A 21 8.89 6.49 -11.68
N GLN A 22 7.84 5.74 -12.05
CA GLN A 22 7.28 5.78 -13.42
C GLN A 22 6.32 6.98 -13.63
N THR A 23 6.02 7.74 -12.58
CA THR A 23 5.15 8.92 -12.63
C THR A 23 5.73 10.05 -11.79
N ASN A 24 5.22 11.27 -11.98
CA ASN A 24 5.57 12.42 -11.14
C ASN A 24 4.61 12.57 -9.94
N GLU A 25 3.74 11.59 -9.69
CA GLU A 25 2.79 11.67 -8.57
C GLU A 25 3.52 11.45 -7.24
N PRO A 26 3.31 12.33 -6.25
CA PRO A 26 4.03 12.24 -4.99
C PRO A 26 3.52 11.06 -4.16
N ASN A 27 4.41 10.56 -3.31
CA ASN A 27 4.08 9.57 -2.28
C ASN A 27 3.56 8.23 -2.82
N LEU A 28 3.87 7.90 -4.08
CA LEU A 28 3.63 6.56 -4.61
C LEU A 28 4.83 5.66 -4.34
N PHE A 29 4.52 4.46 -3.89
CA PHE A 29 5.49 3.42 -3.57
C PHE A 29 5.09 2.11 -4.23
N GLN A 30 6.09 1.28 -4.50
CA GLN A 30 5.93 -0.05 -5.06
C GLN A 30 6.38 -1.12 -4.07
N LEU A 31 5.68 -2.25 -4.09
CA LEU A 31 5.98 -3.42 -3.29
C LEU A 31 5.71 -4.68 -4.12
N PRO A 32 6.74 -5.44 -4.51
CA PRO A 32 6.56 -6.76 -5.08
C PRO A 32 5.96 -7.71 -4.05
N VAL A 33 4.80 -8.30 -4.35
CA VAL A 33 4.09 -9.24 -3.48
C VAL A 33 3.90 -10.55 -4.22
N THR A 34 4.16 -11.67 -3.55
CA THR A 34 3.80 -13.00 -4.05
C THR A 34 2.77 -13.61 -3.11
N LEU A 35 1.58 -13.89 -3.65
CA LEU A 35 0.49 -14.55 -2.93
C LEU A 35 0.47 -16.03 -3.31
N ASN A 36 0.37 -16.91 -2.30
CA ASN A 36 0.09 -18.32 -2.52
C ASN A 36 -1.42 -18.52 -2.41
N THR A 37 -2.05 -19.00 -3.48
CA THR A 37 -3.47 -19.37 -3.53
C THR A 37 -3.60 -20.89 -3.65
N ASP A 38 -4.82 -21.39 -3.52
CA ASP A 38 -5.17 -22.78 -3.83
C ASP A 38 -4.90 -23.17 -5.30
N LYS A 39 -4.91 -22.18 -6.19
CA LYS A 39 -4.71 -22.34 -7.64
C LYS A 39 -3.27 -22.10 -8.11
N GLY A 40 -2.35 -21.76 -7.20
CA GLY A 40 -0.95 -21.52 -7.52
C GLY A 40 -0.40 -20.24 -6.92
N LYS A 41 0.69 -19.73 -7.50
CA LYS A 41 1.30 -18.47 -7.06
C LYS A 41 0.89 -17.33 -7.97
N VAL A 42 0.58 -16.19 -7.39
CA VAL A 42 0.32 -14.94 -8.12
C VAL A 42 1.34 -13.92 -7.66
N ALA A 43 2.10 -13.36 -8.61
CA ALA A 43 3.02 -12.27 -8.34
C ALA A 43 2.36 -10.94 -8.76
N ILE A 44 2.52 -9.92 -7.93
CA ILE A 44 1.89 -8.60 -8.11
C ILE A 44 2.97 -7.54 -7.85
N ASN A 45 3.15 -6.63 -8.79
CA ASN A 45 3.87 -5.39 -8.53
C ASN A 45 2.85 -4.39 -7.98
N ALA A 46 2.66 -4.38 -6.67
CA ALA A 46 1.65 -3.52 -6.05
C ALA A 46 2.15 -2.08 -5.96
N VAL A 47 1.33 -1.13 -6.39
CA VAL A 47 1.57 0.31 -6.23
C VAL A 47 0.55 0.89 -5.27
N TYR A 48 0.98 1.69 -4.32
CA TYR A 48 0.13 2.33 -3.32
C TYR A 48 0.62 3.74 -3.00
N GLN A 49 -0.28 4.59 -2.53
CA GLN A 49 0.07 5.89 -1.96
C GLN A 49 0.27 5.77 -0.45
N ASP A 50 1.29 6.41 0.10
CA ASP A 50 1.48 6.54 1.54
C ASP A 50 1.93 7.96 1.91
N THR A 51 1.05 8.72 2.55
CA THR A 51 1.34 10.13 2.86
C THR A 51 2.42 10.33 3.92
N HIS A 52 2.68 9.31 4.75
CA HIS A 52 3.63 9.38 5.85
C HIS A 52 4.37 8.04 5.99
N PRO A 53 5.28 7.71 5.06
CA PRO A 53 5.97 6.42 5.02
C PRO A 53 6.79 6.12 6.28
N ASP A 54 7.26 7.16 6.96
CA ASP A 54 8.01 7.06 8.23
C ASP A 54 7.09 6.98 9.48
N GLY A 55 5.77 7.03 9.29
CA GLY A 55 4.75 6.96 10.35
C GLY A 55 3.97 8.25 10.56
N SER A 56 2.76 8.14 11.14
CA SER A 56 1.86 9.28 11.39
C SER A 56 2.34 10.14 12.57
N SER A 57 2.27 11.46 12.44
CA SER A 57 2.53 12.41 13.53
C SER A 57 1.30 12.66 14.42
N HIS A 58 0.08 12.38 13.94
CA HIS A 58 -1.17 12.58 14.69
C HIS A 58 -1.58 11.35 15.50
N LYS A 59 -1.08 11.24 16.73
CA LYS A 59 -1.48 10.20 17.70
C LYS A 59 -1.49 8.77 17.12
N GLY A 60 -0.65 8.47 16.13
CA GLY A 60 -0.61 7.13 15.53
C GLY A 60 -1.74 6.78 14.54
N GLN A 61 -2.58 7.74 14.13
CA GLN A 61 -3.75 7.44 13.30
C GLN A 61 -3.36 7.15 11.85
N THR A 62 -3.69 5.93 11.42
CA THR A 62 -3.51 5.46 10.05
C THR A 62 -4.86 5.05 9.47
N VAL A 63 -5.17 5.53 8.27
CA VAL A 63 -6.36 5.15 7.51
C VAL A 63 -5.90 4.37 6.29
N ILE A 64 -6.48 3.18 6.09
CA ILE A 64 -6.29 2.39 4.88
C ILE A 64 -7.50 2.62 3.98
N MET A 65 -7.26 3.04 2.75
CA MET A 65 -8.29 3.39 1.78
C MET A 65 -8.32 2.38 0.64
N LEU A 66 -9.50 1.83 0.39
CA LEU A 66 -9.77 0.78 -0.60
C LEU A 66 -10.77 1.30 -1.62
N HIS A 67 -10.37 1.40 -2.88
CA HIS A 67 -11.25 1.87 -3.95
C HIS A 67 -12.20 0.78 -4.47
N GLY A 68 -13.20 1.16 -5.28
CA GLY A 68 -14.10 0.24 -5.98
C GLY A 68 -13.46 -0.38 -7.23
N SER A 69 -14.24 -1.11 -8.05
CA SER A 69 -13.76 -1.65 -9.34
C SER A 69 -14.66 -1.17 -10.49
N PRO A 70 -14.13 -0.49 -11.52
CA PRO A 70 -12.74 -0.05 -11.67
C PRO A 70 -12.43 1.12 -10.71
N GLY A 71 -11.15 1.32 -10.39
CA GLY A 71 -10.73 2.44 -9.54
C GLY A 71 -9.23 2.50 -9.35
N SER A 72 -8.77 3.45 -8.55
CA SER A 72 -7.37 3.59 -8.16
C SER A 72 -7.22 4.47 -6.91
N HIS A 73 -6.00 4.69 -6.47
CA HIS A 73 -5.66 5.68 -5.45
C HIS A 73 -6.20 7.10 -5.76
N ASN A 74 -6.39 7.45 -7.02
CA ASN A 74 -6.93 8.74 -7.44
C ASN A 74 -8.40 8.96 -7.05
N ASP A 75 -9.12 7.91 -6.66
CA ASP A 75 -10.49 8.04 -6.15
C ASP A 75 -10.51 8.81 -4.81
N PHE A 76 -9.38 8.88 -4.11
CA PHE A 76 -9.25 9.55 -2.82
C PHE A 76 -8.57 10.93 -2.89
N LYS A 77 -8.36 11.48 -4.10
CA LYS A 77 -7.65 12.75 -4.33
C LYS A 77 -8.23 13.96 -3.59
N TYR A 78 -9.49 13.92 -3.18
CA TYR A 78 -10.14 14.98 -2.40
C TYR A 78 -10.13 14.74 -0.89
N ILE A 79 -9.93 13.50 -0.45
CA ILE A 79 -9.90 13.14 0.98
C ILE A 79 -8.47 13.21 1.52
N VAL A 80 -7.50 12.69 0.77
CA VAL A 80 -6.09 12.64 1.18
C VAL A 80 -5.54 14.03 1.56
N PRO A 81 -5.76 15.11 0.78
CA PRO A 81 -5.28 16.45 1.14
C PRO A 81 -5.93 17.04 2.39
N LEU A 82 -7.09 16.53 2.84
CA LEU A 82 -7.75 16.98 4.07
C LEU A 82 -7.20 16.28 5.32
N LEU A 83 -6.61 15.10 5.15
CA LEU A 83 -6.08 14.26 6.23
C LEU A 83 -4.57 14.49 6.43
N SER A 84 -3.82 14.60 5.34
CA SER A 84 -2.36 14.70 5.40
C SER A 84 -1.85 15.88 6.25
N PRO A 85 -2.35 17.12 6.10
CA PRO A 85 -1.92 18.25 6.92
C PRO A 85 -2.27 18.12 8.41
N LYS A 86 -3.22 17.24 8.75
CA LYS A 86 -3.59 16.94 10.14
C LYS A 86 -2.67 15.89 10.76
N GLY A 87 -1.71 15.35 10.02
CA GLY A 87 -0.76 14.33 10.45
C GLY A 87 -1.34 12.91 10.44
N VAL A 88 -2.48 12.70 9.78
CA VAL A 88 -3.09 11.37 9.61
C VAL A 88 -2.42 10.68 8.43
N ARG A 89 -1.88 9.48 8.66
CA ARG A 89 -1.27 8.66 7.60
C ARG A 89 -2.37 8.01 6.78
N SER A 90 -2.34 8.22 5.47
CA SER A 90 -3.26 7.60 4.53
C SER A 90 -2.48 6.61 3.67
N ILE A 91 -2.85 5.34 3.76
CA ILE A 91 -2.33 4.27 2.88
C ILE A 91 -3.43 3.95 1.88
N VAL A 92 -3.23 4.31 0.62
CA VAL A 92 -4.23 4.16 -0.45
C VAL A 92 -3.75 3.09 -1.43
N ILE A 93 -4.46 1.98 -1.49
CA ILE A 93 -4.00 0.78 -2.22
C ILE A 93 -4.58 0.80 -3.63
N ASN A 94 -3.78 0.46 -4.65
CA ASN A 94 -4.31 0.04 -5.95
C ASN A 94 -4.51 -1.47 -5.98
N TRP A 95 -5.71 -1.95 -6.31
CA TRP A 95 -5.99 -3.38 -6.49
C TRP A 95 -5.11 -4.00 -7.59
N PRO A 96 -4.86 -5.32 -7.57
CA PRO A 96 -4.11 -5.99 -8.63
C PRO A 96 -4.76 -5.76 -10.01
N GLY A 97 -3.98 -5.30 -10.98
CA GLY A 97 -4.46 -4.97 -12.33
C GLY A 97 -5.21 -3.63 -12.44
N MET A 98 -5.20 -2.80 -11.40
CA MET A 98 -5.87 -1.50 -11.36
C MET A 98 -4.88 -0.38 -11.03
N GLY A 99 -5.17 0.84 -11.46
CA GLY A 99 -4.26 1.97 -11.32
C GLY A 99 -2.90 1.66 -11.95
N TYR A 100 -1.85 1.66 -11.13
CA TYR A 100 -0.48 1.30 -11.53
C TYR A 100 -0.04 -0.09 -11.04
N SER A 101 -0.92 -0.85 -10.39
CA SER A 101 -0.60 -2.20 -9.93
C SER A 101 -0.71 -3.21 -11.07
N GLU A 102 0.31 -4.05 -11.23
CA GLU A 102 0.37 -5.04 -12.31
C GLU A 102 0.36 -6.48 -11.76
N CYS A 103 -0.43 -7.36 -12.38
CA CYS A 103 -0.38 -8.80 -12.14
C CYS A 103 0.63 -9.46 -13.08
N LEU A 104 1.54 -10.23 -12.51
CA LEU A 104 2.50 -11.05 -13.23
C LEU A 104 2.00 -12.50 -13.19
N PHE A 105 1.52 -12.99 -14.33
CA PHE A 105 1.01 -14.35 -14.53
C PHE A 105 2.08 -15.25 -15.15
#